data_AF-A0A7C3QW40-F1
#
_entry.id   AF-A0A7C3QW40-F1
#
_cell.length_a   1.000
_cell.length_b   1.000
_cell.length_c   1.000
_cell.angle_alpha   90.00
_cell.angle_beta   90.00
_cell.angle_gamma   90.00
#
_symmetry.space_group_name_H-M   'P 1'
#
loop_
_entity.id
_entity.type
_entity.pdbx_description
1 polymer ?
#
loop_
_entity_poly.entity_id
_entity_poly.type
_entity_poly.pdbx_seq_one_letter_code
_entity_poly.pdbx_strand_id
1 'polypeptide(L)'
;HLGFEPPQIQKSIYDILIKKVPVKDVILETYEKNLFLIPASIELASAEIELVNEIGREVVLRDALKKYKNDFDYIFIDCPPSLGLLTVNALTTASEIFIPIQAEFFALEGLTKLIQTIDIVKDRLNPDIEITGIIITMFDSRKNICRDVADKVHSHFKGKVFKTKIRENVRLAEAPGFGKSIKDFAPDSHGWEDYKKLSAEIIRQEKKK
;
A
#
# COMPACT_ATOMS: atom_id res chain seq x y z
N HIS A 1 5.68 -6.22 -12.54
CA HIS A 1 5.53 -7.04 -11.32
C HIS A 1 4.40 -8.04 -11.53
N LEU A 2 4.37 -9.13 -10.75
CA LEU A 2 3.31 -10.17 -10.84
C LEU A 2 3.15 -10.77 -12.25
N GLY A 3 4.26 -10.91 -12.99
CA GLY A 3 4.26 -11.45 -14.36
C GLY A 3 3.88 -10.46 -15.48
N PHE A 4 3.56 -9.20 -15.17
CA PHE A 4 3.27 -8.17 -16.17
C PHE A 4 4.46 -7.24 -16.42
N GLU A 5 4.77 -7.01 -17.69
CA GLU A 5 5.75 -6.03 -18.15
C GLU A 5 5.06 -4.76 -18.67
N PRO A 6 5.67 -3.57 -18.50
CA PRO A 6 5.07 -2.30 -18.95
C PRO A 6 4.55 -2.27 -20.39
N PRO A 7 5.25 -2.83 -21.40
CA PRO A 7 4.77 -2.82 -22.79
C PRO A 7 3.47 -3.61 -23.03
N GLN A 8 3.08 -4.50 -22.11
CA GLN A 8 1.87 -5.32 -22.22
C GLN A 8 0.63 -4.62 -21.66
N ILE A 9 0.80 -3.49 -20.96
CA ILE A 9 -0.27 -2.77 -20.28
C ILE A 9 -0.94 -1.82 -21.27
N GLN A 10 -2.09 -2.22 -21.81
CA GLN A 10 -2.86 -1.38 -22.74
C GLN A 10 -3.74 -0.34 -22.04
N LYS A 11 -4.21 -0.66 -20.84
CA LYS A 11 -5.03 0.19 -19.99
C LYS A 11 -4.53 0.10 -18.57
N SER A 12 -4.58 1.21 -17.85
CA SER A 12 -4.09 1.30 -16.47
C SER A 12 -5.05 2.09 -15.58
N ILE A 13 -4.70 2.22 -14.30
CA ILE A 13 -5.41 3.10 -13.36
C ILE A 13 -5.54 4.54 -13.89
N TYR A 14 -4.62 5.01 -14.75
CA TYR A 14 -4.75 6.30 -15.43
C TYR A 14 -6.06 6.40 -16.22
N ASP A 15 -6.41 5.35 -16.98
CA ASP A 15 -7.63 5.35 -17.79
C ASP A 15 -8.91 5.32 -16.95
N ILE A 16 -8.85 4.75 -15.73
CA ILE A 16 -9.95 4.79 -14.77
C ILE A 16 -10.11 6.21 -14.24
N LEU A 17 -9.02 6.83 -13.78
CA LEU A 17 -9.04 8.13 -13.12
C LEU A 17 -9.36 9.27 -14.09
N ILE A 18 -8.77 9.24 -15.29
CA ILE A 18 -8.83 10.36 -16.25
C ILE A 18 -9.84 10.08 -17.35
N LYS A 19 -9.74 8.92 -18.03
CA LYS A 19 -10.60 8.58 -19.18
C LYS A 19 -11.94 7.97 -18.79
N LYS A 20 -12.18 7.75 -17.49
CA LYS A 20 -13.43 7.18 -16.93
C LYS A 20 -13.76 5.81 -17.53
N VAL A 21 -12.73 5.03 -17.88
CA VAL A 21 -12.88 3.66 -18.38
C VAL A 21 -13.42 2.76 -17.26
N PRO A 22 -14.39 1.87 -17.54
CA PRO A 22 -14.89 0.93 -16.53
C PRO A 22 -13.76 0.06 -15.96
N VAL A 23 -13.69 -0.05 -14.63
CA VAL A 23 -12.66 -0.85 -13.93
C VAL A 23 -12.54 -2.29 -14.46
N LYS A 24 -13.66 -2.96 -14.77
CA LYS A 24 -13.68 -4.30 -15.37
C LYS A 24 -12.90 -4.44 -16.69
N ASP A 25 -12.72 -3.34 -17.43
CA ASP A 25 -12.01 -3.33 -18.71
C ASP A 25 -10.50 -3.09 -18.51
N VAL A 26 -10.07 -2.89 -17.26
CA VAL A 26 -8.69 -2.59 -16.85
C VAL A 26 -8.13 -3.66 -15.90
N ILE A 27 -8.99 -4.36 -15.15
CA ILE A 27 -8.59 -5.47 -14.28
C ILE A 27 -7.96 -6.59 -15.11
N LEU A 28 -6.80 -7.05 -14.65
CA LEU A 28 -6.05 -8.17 -15.19
C LEU A 28 -6.02 -9.33 -14.20
N GLU A 29 -6.18 -10.56 -14.69
CA GLU A 29 -5.94 -11.77 -13.91
C GLU A 29 -4.44 -12.04 -13.80
N THR A 30 -3.95 -12.27 -12.58
CA THR A 30 -2.55 -12.67 -12.37
C THR A 30 -2.38 -14.19 -12.48
N TYR A 31 -1.13 -14.67 -12.40
CA TYR A 31 -0.86 -16.11 -12.34
C TYR A 31 -1.31 -16.75 -11.02
N GLU A 32 -1.54 -15.96 -9.97
CA GLU A 32 -2.06 -16.45 -8.69
C GLU A 32 -3.59 -16.43 -8.69
N LYS A 33 -4.19 -17.53 -8.25
CA LYS A 33 -5.65 -17.66 -8.21
C LYS A 33 -6.25 -16.64 -7.25
N ASN A 34 -7.35 -16.02 -7.65
CA ASN A 34 -8.06 -14.98 -6.90
C ASN A 34 -7.23 -13.71 -6.64
N LEU A 35 -6.11 -13.53 -7.34
CA LEU A 35 -5.34 -12.30 -7.32
C LEU A 35 -5.46 -11.60 -8.67
N PHE A 36 -5.95 -10.36 -8.60
CA PHE A 36 -6.19 -9.50 -9.75
C PHE A 36 -5.38 -8.21 -9.62
N LEU A 37 -5.08 -7.58 -10.75
CA LEU A 37 -4.26 -6.38 -10.81
C LEU A 37 -4.95 -5.30 -11.66
N ILE A 38 -5.07 -4.10 -11.09
CA ILE A 38 -5.24 -2.88 -11.90
C ILE A 38 -3.83 -2.30 -12.06
N PRO A 39 -3.22 -2.36 -13.24
CA PRO A 39 -1.83 -1.93 -13.40
C PRO A 39 -1.71 -0.40 -13.36
N ALA A 40 -0.51 0.07 -13.03
CA ALA A 40 -0.09 1.44 -13.27
C ALA A 40 0.76 1.53 -14.54
N SER A 41 0.75 2.70 -15.17
CA SER A 41 1.56 3.01 -16.35
C SER A 41 2.24 4.37 -16.19
N ILE A 42 3.17 4.71 -17.08
CA ILE A 42 3.94 5.96 -16.97
C ILE A 42 3.06 7.21 -17.05
N GLU A 43 1.94 7.12 -17.75
CA GLU A 43 0.92 8.17 -17.88
C GLU A 43 0.31 8.56 -16.53
N LEU A 44 0.37 7.68 -15.51
CA LEU A 44 -0.11 8.00 -14.17
C LEU A 44 0.59 9.23 -13.58
N ALA A 45 1.81 9.54 -13.99
CA ALA A 45 2.51 10.77 -13.60
C ALA A 45 1.78 12.05 -14.06
N SER A 46 1.08 11.99 -15.19
CA SER A 46 0.29 13.12 -15.72
C SER A 46 -1.09 13.21 -15.07
N ALA A 47 -1.60 12.12 -14.49
CA ALA A 47 -2.92 12.10 -13.85
C ALA A 47 -3.06 13.16 -12.76
N GLU A 48 -2.01 13.41 -11.97
CA GLU A 48 -2.07 14.41 -10.90
C GLU A 48 -2.39 15.81 -11.42
N ILE A 49 -1.83 16.19 -12.56
CA ILE A 49 -2.05 17.50 -13.18
C ILE A 49 -3.46 17.58 -13.77
N GLU A 50 -3.90 16.52 -14.45
CA GLU A 50 -5.20 16.47 -15.10
C GLU A 50 -6.35 16.46 -14.08
N LEU A 51 -6.19 15.72 -12.97
CA LEU A 51 -7.17 15.67 -11.88
C LEU A 51 -7.42 17.04 -11.25
N VAL A 52 -6.50 18.00 -11.33
CA VAL A 52 -6.71 19.34 -10.76
C VAL A 52 -7.99 19.99 -11.26
N ASN A 53 -8.37 19.73 -12.52
CA ASN A 53 -9.54 20.31 -13.18
C ASN A 53 -10.81 19.47 -13.03
N GLU A 54 -10.74 18.27 -12.45
CA GLU A 54 -11.92 17.42 -12.26
C GLU A 54 -12.73 17.86 -11.02
N ILE A 55 -14.05 17.86 -11.16
CA ILE A 55 -14.95 18.09 -10.03
C ILE A 55 -14.94 16.83 -9.16
N GLY A 56 -14.73 17.00 -7.84
CA GLY A 56 -14.58 15.86 -6.94
C GLY A 56 -13.31 15.06 -7.19
N ARG A 57 -12.25 15.72 -7.69
CA ARG A 57 -10.93 15.13 -7.97
C ARG A 57 -10.34 14.29 -6.85
N GLU A 58 -10.73 14.51 -5.60
CA GLU A 58 -10.27 13.78 -4.43
C GLU A 58 -10.92 12.40 -4.27
N VAL A 59 -12.05 12.14 -4.96
CA VAL A 59 -12.89 10.94 -4.74
C VAL A 59 -13.16 10.13 -6.01
N VAL A 60 -12.45 10.44 -7.10
CA VAL A 60 -12.62 9.79 -8.40
C VAL A 60 -12.43 8.28 -8.31
N LEU A 61 -11.37 7.84 -7.62
CA LEU A 61 -11.09 6.41 -7.43
C LEU A 61 -12.20 5.70 -6.63
N ARG A 62 -12.64 6.34 -5.54
CA ARG A 62 -13.68 5.81 -4.64
C ARG A 62 -14.96 5.56 -5.41
N ASP A 63 -15.36 6.52 -6.24
CA ASP A 63 -16.60 6.46 -7.00
C ASP A 63 -16.49 5.43 -8.13
N ALA A 64 -15.32 5.28 -8.76
CA ALA A 64 -15.06 4.24 -9.77
C ALA A 64 -15.14 2.81 -9.18
N LEU A 65 -14.62 2.61 -7.97
CA LEU A 65 -14.58 1.31 -7.29
C LEU A 65 -15.85 0.96 -6.51
N LYS A 66 -16.73 1.93 -6.24
CA LYS A 66 -17.95 1.75 -5.42
C LYS A 66 -18.80 0.55 -5.86
N LYS A 67 -18.92 0.31 -7.16
CA LYS A 67 -19.72 -0.79 -7.74
C LYS A 67 -19.05 -2.16 -7.70
N TYR A 68 -17.76 -2.23 -7.38
CA TYR A 68 -16.96 -3.47 -7.32
C TYR A 68 -16.63 -3.90 -5.89
N LYS A 69 -17.11 -3.16 -4.87
CA LYS A 69 -16.83 -3.48 -3.46
C LYS A 69 -17.31 -4.87 -3.03
N ASN A 70 -18.33 -5.42 -3.70
CA ASN A 70 -18.87 -6.75 -3.39
C ASN A 70 -18.27 -7.85 -4.26
N ASP A 71 -17.41 -7.51 -5.22
CA ASP A 71 -16.80 -8.48 -6.14
C ASP A 71 -15.48 -9.04 -5.59
N PHE A 72 -14.90 -8.37 -4.58
CA PHE A 72 -13.62 -8.72 -3.97
C PHE A 72 -13.73 -8.69 -2.45
N ASP A 73 -13.13 -9.67 -1.78
CA ASP A 73 -13.02 -9.67 -0.31
C ASP A 73 -12.11 -8.54 0.18
N TYR A 74 -11.03 -8.25 -0.56
CA TYR A 74 -10.05 -7.22 -0.23
C TYR A 74 -9.61 -6.45 -1.48
N ILE A 75 -9.39 -5.14 -1.33
CA ILE A 75 -8.78 -4.29 -2.36
C ILE A 75 -7.57 -3.61 -1.72
N PHE A 76 -6.37 -3.96 -2.20
CA PHE A 76 -5.13 -3.29 -1.80
C PHE A 76 -4.81 -2.16 -2.77
N ILE A 77 -4.47 -0.99 -2.23
CA ILE A 77 -4.05 0.18 -3.01
C ILE A 77 -2.61 0.49 -2.61
N ASP A 78 -1.70 0.39 -3.57
CA ASP A 78 -0.30 0.80 -3.39
C ASP A 78 -0.16 2.28 -3.75
N CYS A 79 0.24 3.10 -2.77
CA CYS A 79 0.27 4.55 -2.90
C CYS A 79 1.65 5.04 -3.37
N PRO A 80 1.71 6.09 -4.19
CA PRO A 80 2.97 6.77 -4.46
C PRO A 80 3.55 7.39 -3.17
N PRO A 81 4.87 7.66 -3.12
CA PRO A 81 5.51 8.23 -1.94
C PRO A 81 5.14 9.70 -1.70
N SER A 82 4.53 10.37 -2.68
CA SER A 82 4.07 11.76 -2.59
C SER A 82 2.69 11.84 -1.98
N LEU A 83 2.42 12.93 -1.28
CA LEU A 83 1.10 13.24 -0.73
C LEU A 83 0.29 14.11 -1.71
N GLY A 84 0.19 13.64 -2.96
CA GLY A 84 -0.53 14.31 -4.04
C GLY A 84 -1.98 13.85 -4.18
N LEU A 85 -2.65 14.25 -5.27
CA LEU A 85 -4.04 13.87 -5.54
C LEU A 85 -4.22 12.35 -5.69
N LEU A 86 -3.21 11.62 -6.14
CA LEU A 86 -3.27 10.15 -6.22
C LEU A 86 -3.37 9.53 -4.82
N THR A 87 -2.53 9.98 -3.89
CA THR A 87 -2.58 9.51 -2.49
C THR A 87 -3.86 9.94 -1.80
N VAL A 88 -4.36 11.15 -2.06
CA VAL A 88 -5.68 11.56 -1.55
C VAL A 88 -6.78 10.63 -2.08
N ASN A 89 -6.79 10.30 -3.38
CA ASN A 89 -7.75 9.35 -3.94
C ASN A 89 -7.67 7.96 -3.29
N ALA A 90 -6.46 7.48 -3.02
CA ALA A 90 -6.28 6.22 -2.30
C ALA A 90 -6.85 6.30 -0.87
N LEU A 91 -6.53 7.37 -0.14
CA LEU A 91 -7.04 7.58 1.22
C LEU A 91 -8.57 7.77 1.24
N THR A 92 -9.17 8.50 0.30
CA THR A 92 -10.64 8.62 0.28
C THR A 92 -11.36 7.34 -0.10
N THR A 93 -10.65 6.39 -0.72
CA THR A 93 -11.18 5.07 -1.11
C THR A 93 -11.02 4.04 0.01
N ALA A 94 -9.90 4.07 0.72
CA ALA A 94 -9.52 3.05 1.69
C ALA A 94 -10.36 3.11 2.98
N SER A 95 -10.63 1.94 3.56
CA SER A 95 -11.19 1.83 4.92
C SER A 95 -10.10 1.65 5.97
N GLU A 96 -8.96 1.09 5.57
CA GLU A 96 -7.86 0.75 6.45
C GLU A 96 -6.52 1.17 5.84
N ILE A 97 -5.61 1.65 6.69
CA ILE A 97 -4.26 2.05 6.29
C ILE A 97 -3.22 1.21 7.04
N PHE A 98 -2.29 0.64 6.27
CA PHE A 98 -1.04 0.09 6.77
C PHE A 98 0.11 1.05 6.43
N ILE A 99 0.90 1.42 7.44
CA ILE A 99 2.00 2.38 7.26
C ILE A 99 3.34 1.64 7.36
N PRO A 100 4.00 1.31 6.24
CA PRO A 100 5.36 0.80 6.27
C PRO A 100 6.34 1.93 6.62
N ILE A 101 7.20 1.71 7.62
CA ILE A 101 8.27 2.64 7.98
C ILE A 101 9.61 1.91 8.01
N GLN A 102 10.63 2.57 7.48
CA GLN A 102 12.00 2.11 7.61
C GLN A 102 12.58 2.56 8.96
N ALA A 103 13.34 1.70 9.63
CA ALA A 103 13.90 1.98 10.95
C ALA A 103 15.14 2.90 10.89
N GLU A 104 14.94 4.13 10.42
CA GLU A 104 15.97 5.15 10.20
C GLU A 104 15.70 6.45 10.97
N PHE A 105 16.70 7.34 11.01
CA PHE A 105 16.71 8.53 11.86
C PHE A 105 15.47 9.44 11.67
N PHE A 106 15.02 9.63 10.42
CA PHE A 106 13.89 10.52 10.10
C PHE A 106 12.51 9.84 10.14
N ALA A 107 12.43 8.56 10.53
CA ALA A 107 11.19 7.79 10.45
C ALA A 107 10.06 8.38 11.30
N LEU A 108 10.38 8.89 12.50
CA LEU A 108 9.37 9.44 13.42
C LEU A 108 8.77 10.75 12.92
N GLU A 109 9.60 11.65 12.37
CA GLU A 109 9.12 12.94 11.87
C GLU A 109 8.22 12.75 10.65
N GLY A 110 8.63 11.90 9.70
CA GLY A 110 7.84 11.55 8.53
C GLY A 110 6.50 10.90 8.91
N LEU A 111 6.53 9.94 9.84
CA LEU A 111 5.33 9.27 10.34
C LEU A 111 4.35 10.25 11.02
N THR A 112 4.85 11.20 11.81
CA THR A 112 4.01 12.19 12.47
C THR A 112 3.30 13.08 11.45
N LYS A 113 4.01 13.57 10.42
CA LYS A 113 3.42 14.38 9.34
C LYS A 113 2.39 13.61 8.52
N LEU A 114 2.66 12.33 8.26
CA LEU A 114 1.72 11.45 7.56
C LEU A 114 0.42 11.28 8.35
N ILE A 115 0.50 11.02 9.66
CA ILE A 115 -0.67 10.87 10.52
C ILE A 115 -1.49 12.16 10.54
N GLN A 116 -0.86 13.32 10.71
CA GLN A 116 -1.54 14.61 10.66
C GLN A 116 -2.30 14.82 9.35
N THR A 117 -1.73 14.35 8.23
CA THR A 117 -2.43 14.42 6.95
C THR A 117 -3.62 13.47 6.89
N ILE A 118 -3.43 12.22 7.32
CA ILE A 118 -4.51 11.23 7.37
C ILE A 118 -5.66 11.77 8.21
N ASP A 119 -5.39 12.44 9.33
CA ASP A 119 -6.40 13.06 10.18
C ASP A 119 -7.18 14.15 9.41
N ILE A 120 -6.52 14.99 8.62
CA ILE A 120 -7.19 16.00 7.76
C ILE A 120 -8.11 15.33 6.73
N VAL A 121 -7.64 14.25 6.10
CA VAL A 121 -8.45 13.50 5.12
C VAL A 121 -9.64 12.83 5.81
N LYS A 122 -9.42 12.26 7.00
CA LYS A 122 -10.47 11.65 7.82
C LYS A 122 -11.58 12.64 8.15
N ASP A 123 -11.19 13.82 8.66
CA ASP A 123 -12.15 14.85 9.08
C ASP A 123 -12.97 15.43 7.93
N ARG A 124 -12.39 15.50 6.72
CA ARG A 124 -13.00 16.24 5.59
C ARG A 124 -13.59 15.38 4.50
N LEU A 125 -13.04 14.19 4.27
CA LEU A 125 -13.29 13.42 3.04
C LEU A 125 -13.65 11.95 3.29
N ASN A 126 -13.11 11.34 4.34
CA ASN A 126 -13.34 9.92 4.63
C ASN A 126 -13.35 9.62 6.15
N PRO A 127 -14.47 9.89 6.85
CA PRO A 127 -14.57 9.70 8.30
C PRO A 127 -14.33 8.26 8.78
N ASP A 128 -14.53 7.28 7.90
CA ASP A 128 -14.46 5.86 8.24
C ASP A 128 -13.03 5.28 8.15
N ILE A 129 -12.06 6.07 7.68
CA ILE A 129 -10.68 5.59 7.53
C ILE A 129 -9.99 5.37 8.87
N GLU A 130 -9.36 4.22 9.02
CA GLU A 130 -8.61 3.86 10.23
C GLU A 130 -7.17 3.45 9.91
N ILE A 131 -6.25 3.86 10.76
CA ILE A 131 -4.88 3.34 10.71
C ILE A 131 -4.89 1.99 11.44
N THR A 132 -4.86 0.91 10.66
CA THR A 132 -4.85 -0.47 11.16
C THR A 132 -3.51 -0.80 11.82
N GLY A 133 -2.41 -0.38 11.21
CA GLY A 133 -1.14 -0.44 11.93
C GLY A 133 0.09 0.00 11.16
N ILE A 134 1.18 0.10 11.92
CA ILE A 134 2.51 0.51 11.47
C ILE A 134 3.39 -0.73 11.38
N ILE A 135 4.02 -0.91 10.23
CA ILE A 135 4.89 -2.04 9.91
C ILE A 135 6.33 -1.53 9.86
N ILE A 136 7.20 -2.09 10.70
CA ILE A 136 8.64 -1.76 10.63
C ILE A 136 9.26 -2.62 9.53
N THR A 137 9.86 -1.97 8.53
CA THR A 137 10.49 -2.61 7.37
C THR A 137 12.00 -2.34 7.33
N MET A 138 12.69 -3.13 6.51
CA MET A 138 14.16 -3.08 6.34
C MET A 138 14.92 -3.09 7.67
N PHE A 139 14.44 -3.90 8.62
CA PHE A 139 14.98 -3.93 9.97
C PHE A 139 16.29 -4.74 10.04
N ASP A 140 17.33 -4.15 10.62
CA ASP A 140 18.59 -4.83 10.95
C ASP A 140 18.84 -4.76 12.46
N SER A 141 18.75 -5.90 13.14
CA SER A 141 18.92 -5.99 14.59
C SER A 141 20.33 -5.68 15.06
N ARG A 142 21.33 -5.65 14.16
CA ARG A 142 22.73 -5.33 14.50
C ARG A 142 22.94 -3.82 14.62
N LYS A 143 22.18 -3.01 13.88
CA LYS A 143 22.28 -1.55 13.86
C LYS A 143 21.57 -0.96 15.08
N ASN A 144 22.30 -0.20 15.92
CA ASN A 144 21.74 0.47 17.09
C ASN A 144 20.57 1.39 16.71
N ILE A 145 20.74 2.18 15.65
CA ILE A 145 19.71 3.09 15.15
C ILE A 145 18.39 2.38 14.82
N CYS A 146 18.44 1.19 14.21
CA CYS A 146 17.23 0.45 13.87
C CYS A 146 16.48 -0.01 15.13
N ARG A 147 17.21 -0.43 16.18
CA ARG A 147 16.60 -0.81 17.46
C ARG A 147 16.01 0.40 18.17
N ASP A 148 16.76 1.49 18.28
CA ASP A 148 16.32 2.72 18.96
C ASP A 148 15.08 3.32 18.28
N VAL A 149 15.05 3.35 16.94
CA VAL A 149 13.89 3.85 16.18
C VAL A 149 12.68 2.93 16.37
N ALA A 150 12.87 1.62 16.28
CA ALA A 150 11.79 0.65 16.50
C ALA A 150 11.17 0.79 17.90
N ASP A 151 11.99 0.95 18.93
CA ASP A 151 11.53 1.10 20.31
C ASP A 151 10.81 2.43 20.54
N LYS A 152 11.28 3.52 19.93
CA LYS A 152 10.61 4.83 19.98
C LYS A 152 9.25 4.79 19.27
N VAL A 153 9.18 4.22 18.07
CA VAL A 153 7.91 4.08 17.32
C VAL A 153 6.93 3.24 18.14
N HIS A 154 7.38 2.12 18.71
CA HIS A 154 6.54 1.27 19.54
C HIS A 154 6.04 2.00 20.80
N SER A 155 6.90 2.79 21.43
CA SER A 155 6.56 3.56 22.63
C SER A 155 5.59 4.72 22.36
N HIS A 156 5.70 5.35 21.19
CA HIS A 156 4.87 6.49 20.81
C HIS A 156 3.50 6.04 20.26
N PHE A 157 3.48 5.01 19.41
CA PHE A 157 2.27 4.53 18.72
C PHE A 157 1.75 3.21 19.31
N LYS A 158 1.61 3.18 20.64
CA LYS A 158 1.21 1.98 21.40
C LYS A 158 -0.08 1.37 20.84
N GLY A 159 -0.05 0.05 20.63
CA GLY A 159 -1.20 -0.70 20.14
C GLY A 159 -1.44 -0.63 18.62
N LYS A 160 -0.77 0.28 17.90
CA LYS A 160 -0.84 0.37 16.43
C LYS A 160 0.37 -0.21 15.71
N VAL A 161 1.45 -0.56 16.41
CA VAL A 161 2.66 -1.13 15.77
C VAL A 161 2.60 -2.65 15.79
N PHE A 162 2.78 -3.27 14.61
CA PHE A 162 2.87 -4.72 14.50
C PHE A 162 4.12 -5.25 15.21
N LYS A 163 4.00 -6.43 15.82
CA LYS A 163 5.13 -7.10 16.47
C LYS A 163 6.12 -7.62 15.44
N THR A 164 5.61 -8.09 14.30
CA THR A 164 6.42 -8.59 13.20
C THR A 164 7.17 -7.43 12.53
N LYS A 165 8.49 -7.58 12.39
CA LYS A 165 9.36 -6.64 11.66
C LYS A 165 9.82 -7.32 10.38
N ILE A 166 9.76 -6.61 9.24
CA ILE A 166 10.30 -7.12 7.97
C ILE A 166 11.80 -6.85 7.95
N ARG A 167 12.60 -7.92 7.98
CA ARG A 167 14.07 -7.82 7.98
C ARG A 167 14.60 -7.41 6.61
N GLU A 168 15.75 -6.74 6.62
CA GLU A 168 16.51 -6.49 5.40
C GLU A 168 16.90 -7.83 4.74
N ASN A 169 16.51 -8.03 3.47
CA ASN A 169 16.70 -9.29 2.77
C ASN A 169 16.98 -9.07 1.27
N VAL A 170 18.14 -9.52 0.80
CA VAL A 170 18.57 -9.36 -0.61
C VAL A 170 17.63 -10.08 -1.58
N ARG A 171 17.14 -11.28 -1.23
CA ARG A 171 16.23 -12.06 -2.09
C ARG A 171 14.89 -11.36 -2.29
N LEU A 172 14.43 -10.62 -1.28
CA LEU A 172 13.22 -9.80 -1.39
C LEU A 172 13.41 -8.65 -2.40
N ALA A 173 14.59 -8.04 -2.44
CA ALA A 173 14.92 -7.01 -3.44
C ALA A 173 15.09 -7.56 -4.86
N GLU A 174 15.54 -8.81 -5.00
CA GLU A 174 15.73 -9.47 -6.30
C GLU A 174 14.43 -9.99 -6.92
N ALA A 175 13.48 -10.49 -6.10
CA ALA A 175 12.25 -11.15 -6.58
C ALA A 175 11.46 -10.35 -7.64
N PRO A 176 11.28 -9.02 -7.51
CA PRO A 176 10.71 -8.17 -8.56
C PRO A 176 11.35 -8.32 -9.94
N GLY A 177 12.69 -8.41 -10.00
CA GLY A 177 13.44 -8.52 -11.25
C GLY A 177 13.17 -9.82 -11.99
N PHE A 178 12.64 -10.84 -11.30
CA PHE A 178 12.20 -12.11 -11.89
C PHE A 178 10.69 -12.18 -12.10
N GLY A 179 9.95 -11.09 -11.83
CA GLY A 179 8.49 -11.04 -11.96
C GLY A 179 7.74 -11.94 -10.97
N LYS A 180 8.42 -12.51 -9.98
CA LYS A 180 7.87 -13.48 -9.02
C LYS A 180 7.60 -12.84 -7.65
N SER A 181 6.64 -13.39 -6.92
CA SER A 181 6.47 -13.09 -5.50
C SER A 181 7.67 -13.62 -4.69
N ILE A 182 7.91 -13.10 -3.49
CA ILE A 182 8.96 -13.64 -2.61
C ILE A 182 8.71 -15.11 -2.21
N LYS A 183 7.43 -15.49 -2.11
CA LYS A 183 6.99 -16.86 -1.86
C LYS A 183 7.48 -17.81 -2.97
N ASP A 184 7.33 -17.42 -4.22
CA ASP A 184 7.69 -18.29 -5.36
C ASP A 184 9.17 -18.18 -5.73
N PHE A 185 9.80 -17.04 -5.45
CA PHE A 185 11.22 -16.81 -5.74
C PHE A 185 12.14 -17.43 -4.69
N ALA A 186 11.84 -17.25 -3.41
CA ALA A 186 12.67 -17.73 -2.30
C ALA A 186 11.81 -18.13 -1.09
N PRO A 187 11.09 -19.28 -1.15
CA PRO A 187 10.17 -19.74 -0.10
C PRO A 187 10.86 -20.02 1.24
N ASP A 188 12.16 -20.29 1.26
CA ASP A 188 12.90 -20.53 2.50
C ASP A 188 13.60 -19.25 3.03
N SER A 189 13.35 -18.10 2.40
CA SER A 189 13.95 -16.83 2.80
C SER A 189 13.29 -16.24 4.05
N HIS A 190 14.09 -15.53 4.84
CA HIS A 190 13.59 -14.71 5.93
C HIS A 190 12.58 -13.65 5.48
N GLY A 191 12.67 -13.15 4.24
CA GLY A 191 11.69 -12.21 3.68
C GLY A 191 10.29 -12.83 3.61
N TRP A 192 10.17 -14.05 3.05
CA TRP A 192 8.89 -14.75 3.04
C TRP A 192 8.42 -15.12 4.46
N GLU A 193 9.33 -15.58 5.31
CA GLU A 193 9.02 -15.90 6.71
C GLU A 193 8.39 -14.69 7.44
N ASP A 194 8.95 -13.50 7.25
CA ASP A 194 8.49 -12.27 7.90
C ASP A 194 7.13 -11.83 7.36
N TYR A 195 6.92 -11.83 6.03
CA TYR A 195 5.61 -11.51 5.47
C TYR A 195 4.54 -12.52 5.88
N LYS A 196 4.86 -13.82 5.95
CA LYS A 196 3.92 -14.84 6.43
C LYS A 196 3.50 -14.59 7.88
N LYS A 197 4.45 -14.21 8.75
CA LYS A 197 4.15 -13.84 10.15
C LYS A 197 3.30 -12.57 10.22
N LEU A 198 3.62 -11.56 9.42
CA LEU A 198 2.88 -10.31 9.37
C LEU A 198 1.44 -10.53 8.90
N SER A 199 1.24 -11.29 7.81
CA SER A 199 -0.10 -11.64 7.33
C SER A 199 -0.92 -12.39 8.38
N ALA A 200 -0.31 -13.34 9.10
CA ALA A 200 -0.99 -14.04 10.20
C ALA A 200 -1.35 -13.09 11.36
N GLU A 201 -0.51 -12.10 11.63
CA GLU A 201 -0.76 -11.06 12.64
C GLU A 201 -1.94 -10.16 12.26
N ILE A 202 -2.00 -9.71 10.99
CA ILE A 202 -3.09 -8.90 10.43
C ILE A 202 -4.42 -9.66 10.48
N ILE A 203 -4.47 -10.88 9.96
CA ILE A 203 -5.70 -11.71 9.95
C ILE A 203 -6.23 -11.94 11.38
N ARG A 204 -5.32 -12.12 12.35
CA ARG A 204 -5.72 -12.28 13.76
C ARG A 204 -6.29 -11.00 14.36
N GLN A 205 -5.85 -9.83 13.92
CA GLN A 205 -6.42 -8.55 14.37
C GLN A 205 -7.81 -8.33 13.75
N GLU A 206 -7.99 -8.63 12.46
CA GLU A 206 -9.30 -8.53 11.81
C GLU A 206 -10.36 -9.39 12.50
N LYS A 207 -10.04 -10.65 12.82
CA LYS A 207 -10.97 -11.57 13.55
C LYS A 207 -11.39 -11.11 14.95
N LYS A 208 -10.72 -10.10 15.51
CA LYS A 208 -11.03 -9.54 16.83
C LYS A 208 -11.90 -8.29 16.76
N LYS A 209 -12.05 -7.69 15.58
CA LYS A 209 -13.01 -6.62 15.31
C LYS A 209 -14.39 -7.23 15.14
#